data_AF-A0A9E1XDR4-F1
#
_entry.id   AF-A0A9E1XDR4-F1
#
_cell.length_a   1.000
_cell.length_b   1.000
_cell.length_c   1.000
_cell.angle_alpha   90.00
_cell.angle_beta   90.00
_cell.angle_gamma   90.00
#
_symmetry.space_group_name_H-M   'P 1'
#
loop_
_entity.id
_entity.type
_entity.pdbx_description
1 polymer ?
#
loop_
_entity_poly.entity_id
_entity_poly.type
_entity_poly.pdbx_seq_one_letter_code
_entity_poly.pdbx_strand_id
1 'polypeptide(L)'
;MEKKFFKECRTCGRSIPATAASCEDCGAMTIEEEREILLEKKQLLLEKKRLLDLQDNMAQCRDCQHAILPASKSCPGCGTSYPNFTRKKYLRFEILKSVSIVLFALLLFAAAALLKELI
;
A
#
# COMPACT_ATOMS: atom_id res chain seq x y z
N MET A 1 -29.55 28.90 -31.60
CA MET A 1 -29.86 29.33 -30.22
C MET A 1 -29.55 28.16 -29.29
N GLU A 2 -28.43 28.22 -28.56
CA GLU A 2 -28.13 27.21 -27.54
C GLU A 2 -29.17 27.32 -26.42
N LYS A 3 -29.91 26.24 -26.15
CA LYS A 3 -30.78 26.16 -24.99
C LYS A 3 -29.88 26.08 -23.75
N LYS A 4 -29.76 27.19 -23.04
CA LYS A 4 -29.10 27.21 -21.72
C LYS A 4 -29.97 26.40 -20.75
N PHE A 5 -29.52 25.21 -20.40
CA PHE A 5 -30.14 24.39 -19.36
C PHE A 5 -29.71 24.91 -18.00
N PHE A 6 -30.67 25.21 -17.14
CA PHE A 6 -30.44 25.66 -15.77
C PHE A 6 -30.90 24.58 -14.78
N LYS A 7 -30.16 24.43 -13.68
CA LYS A 7 -30.50 23.57 -12.54
C LYS A 7 -30.58 24.42 -11.27
N GLU A 8 -31.27 23.96 -10.25
CA GLU A 8 -31.38 24.69 -8.98
C GLU A 8 -30.23 24.30 -8.03
N CYS A 9 -29.59 25.29 -7.41
CA CYS A 9 -28.59 25.08 -6.38
C CYS A 9 -29.27 24.56 -5.12
N ARG A 10 -28.87 23.37 -4.64
CA ARG A 10 -29.46 22.75 -3.44
C ARG A 10 -29.17 23.50 -2.14
N THR A 11 -28.14 24.34 -2.11
CA THR A 11 -27.71 25.06 -0.91
C THR A 11 -28.47 26.38 -0.73
N CYS A 12 -28.67 27.15 -1.81
CA CYS A 12 -29.29 28.47 -1.75
C CYS A 12 -30.57 28.63 -2.57
N GLY A 13 -31.02 27.59 -3.30
CA GLY A 13 -32.26 27.59 -4.09
C GLY A 13 -32.18 28.39 -5.40
N ARG A 14 -31.01 28.91 -5.77
CA ARG A 14 -30.87 29.75 -6.97
C ARG A 14 -30.63 28.93 -8.24
N SER A 15 -31.17 29.40 -9.37
CA SER A 15 -30.91 28.81 -10.67
C SER A 15 -29.47 29.05 -11.12
N ILE A 16 -28.73 27.98 -11.36
CA ILE A 16 -27.36 27.97 -11.85
C ILE A 16 -27.30 27.27 -13.22
N PRO A 17 -26.34 27.61 -14.09
CA PRO A 17 -26.11 26.88 -15.33
C PRO A 17 -25.87 25.39 -15.06
N ALA A 18 -26.40 24.49 -15.90
CA ALA A 18 -26.23 23.05 -15.70
C ALA A 18 -24.76 22.61 -15.71
N THR A 19 -23.92 23.32 -16.46
CA THR A 19 -22.46 23.12 -16.59
C THR A 19 -21.64 23.82 -15.51
N ALA A 20 -22.26 24.57 -14.59
CA ALA A 20 -21.52 25.24 -13.53
C ALA A 20 -20.98 24.21 -12.54
N ALA A 21 -19.68 24.27 -12.24
CA ALA A 21 -19.03 23.41 -11.25
C ALA A 21 -19.43 23.78 -9.81
N SER A 22 -19.71 25.06 -9.57
CA SER A 22 -20.16 25.61 -8.29
C SER A 22 -21.20 26.71 -8.48
N CYS A 23 -21.94 27.02 -7.40
CA CYS A 23 -22.86 28.12 -7.37
C CYS A 23 -22.11 29.44 -7.16
N GLU A 24 -22.32 30.41 -8.06
CA GLU A 24 -21.66 31.72 -8.00
C GLU A 24 -22.06 32.53 -6.76
N ASP A 25 -23.25 32.30 -6.21
CA ASP A 25 -23.75 33.08 -5.07
C ASP A 25 -23.33 32.54 -3.72
N CYS A 26 -23.40 31.22 -3.51
CA CYS A 26 -23.08 30.61 -2.21
C CYS A 26 -21.77 29.82 -2.21
N GLY A 27 -21.10 29.69 -3.37
CA GLY A 27 -19.85 28.94 -3.52
C GLY A 27 -20.01 27.42 -3.41
N ALA A 28 -21.22 26.91 -3.17
CA ALA A 28 -21.44 25.47 -3.02
C ALA A 28 -21.14 24.74 -4.33
N MET A 29 -20.27 23.73 -4.25
CA MET A 29 -19.99 22.85 -5.38
C MET A 29 -21.23 22.04 -5.77
N THR A 30 -21.31 21.69 -7.04
CA THR A 30 -22.36 20.80 -7.52
C THR A 30 -22.03 19.35 -7.18
N ILE A 31 -23.07 18.51 -7.11
CA ILE A 31 -22.90 17.08 -6.78
C ILE A 31 -22.06 16.38 -7.85
N GLU A 32 -22.21 16.79 -9.11
CA GLU A 32 -21.41 16.25 -10.22
C GLU A 32 -19.93 16.55 -10.01
N GLU A 33 -19.59 17.81 -9.71
CA GLU A 33 -18.22 18.25 -9.44
C GLU A 33 -17.65 17.57 -8.20
N GLU A 34 -18.41 17.53 -7.10
CA GLU A 34 -17.97 16.88 -5.85
C GLU A 34 -17.69 15.39 -6.09
N ARG A 35 -18.54 14.71 -6.88
CA ARG A 35 -18.34 13.31 -7.24
C ARG A 35 -17.07 13.12 -8.07
N GLU A 36 -16.79 14.00 -9.02
CA GLU A 36 -15.57 13.94 -9.84
C GLU A 36 -14.31 14.10 -8.98
N ILE A 37 -14.29 15.11 -8.10
CA ILE A 37 -13.19 15.33 -7.14
C ILE A 37 -13.00 14.10 -6.24
N LEU A 38 -14.08 13.50 -5.74
CA LEU A 38 -14.01 12.30 -4.90
C LEU A 38 -13.45 11.09 -5.65
N LEU A 39 -13.78 10.93 -6.94
CA LEU A 39 -13.25 9.87 -7.79
C LEU A 39 -11.75 10.07 -8.04
N GLU A 40 -11.31 11.28 -8.36
CA GLU A 40 -9.90 11.61 -8.54
C GLU A 40 -9.11 11.36 -7.24
N LYS A 41 -9.62 11.87 -6.11
CA LYS A 41 -9.00 11.65 -4.79
C LYS A 41 -8.86 10.17 -4.46
N LYS A 42 -9.86 9.34 -4.81
CA LYS A 42 -9.80 7.89 -4.62
C LYS A 42 -8.69 7.25 -5.45
N GLN A 43 -8.48 7.69 -6.69
CA GLN A 43 -7.39 7.19 -7.54
C GLN A 43 -6.02 7.55 -6.96
N LEU A 44 -5.84 8.80 -6.53
CA LEU A 44 -4.60 9.26 -5.90
C LEU A 44 -4.28 8.49 -4.61
N LEU A 45 -5.30 8.21 -3.78
CA LEU A 45 -5.12 7.40 -2.57
C LEU A 45 -4.72 5.95 -2.90
N LEU A 46 -5.26 5.37 -3.98
CA LEU A 46 -4.88 4.03 -4.42
C LEU A 46 -3.42 4.00 -4.90
N GLU A 47 -2.99 5.00 -5.66
CA GLU A 47 -1.61 5.13 -6.12
C GLU A 47 -0.64 5.33 -4.95
N LYS A 48 -0.98 6.22 -4.00
CA LYS A 48 -0.20 6.41 -2.77
C LYS A 48 -0.04 5.11 -2.00
N LYS A 49 -1.12 4.31 -1.87
CA LYS A 49 -1.05 3.00 -1.21
C LYS A 49 -0.08 2.06 -1.92
N ARG A 50 -0.11 1.99 -3.26
CA ARG A 50 0.84 1.17 -4.04
C ARG A 50 2.30 1.59 -3.82
N LEU A 51 2.56 2.90 -3.71
CA LEU A 51 3.90 3.42 -3.44
C LEU A 51 4.37 3.09 -2.02
N LEU A 52 3.48 3.19 -1.03
CA LEU A 52 3.75 2.77 0.34
C LEU A 52 4.03 1.27 0.43
N ASP A 53 3.21 0.43 -0.21
CA ASP A 53 3.44 -1.02 -0.26
C ASP A 53 4.80 -1.32 -0.91
N LEU A 54 5.21 -0.56 -1.94
CA LEU A 54 6.54 -0.71 -2.54
C LEU A 54 7.66 -0.31 -1.58
N GLN A 55 7.45 0.75 -0.80
CA GLN A 55 8.40 1.24 0.21
C GLN A 55 8.54 0.25 1.37
N ASP A 56 7.44 -0.31 1.87
CA ASP A 56 7.46 -1.30 2.96
C ASP A 56 8.10 -2.62 2.52
N ASN A 57 8.01 -2.96 1.23
CA ASN A 57 8.71 -4.10 0.63
C ASN A 57 10.18 -3.79 0.26
N MET A 58 10.72 -2.62 0.62
CA MET A 58 12.15 -2.35 0.46
C MET A 58 12.94 -3.23 1.43
N ALA A 59 13.91 -3.96 0.88
CA ALA A 59 14.79 -4.77 1.71
C ALA A 59 15.59 -3.87 2.66
N GLN A 60 15.80 -4.32 3.89
CA GLN A 60 16.65 -3.62 4.85
C GLN A 60 18.06 -4.20 4.86
N CYS A 61 19.06 -3.35 5.08
CA CYS A 61 20.42 -3.78 5.29
C CYS A 61 20.53 -4.63 6.56
N ARG A 62 21.14 -5.82 6.45
CA ARG A 62 21.36 -6.69 7.61
C ARG A 62 22.22 -6.03 8.70
N ASP A 63 23.18 -5.21 8.30
CA ASP A 63 24.20 -4.67 9.23
C ASP A 63 23.73 -3.39 9.92
N CYS A 64 23.04 -2.50 9.21
CA CYS A 64 22.64 -1.19 9.74
C CYS A 64 21.14 -0.88 9.63
N GLN A 65 20.33 -1.86 9.20
CA GLN A 65 18.86 -1.80 9.07
C GLN A 65 18.31 -0.68 8.18
N HIS A 66 19.17 0.08 7.49
CA HIS A 66 18.75 1.08 6.52
C HIS A 66 18.05 0.45 5.32
N ALA A 67 17.05 1.16 4.79
CA ALA A 67 16.36 0.77 3.57
C ALA A 67 17.33 0.70 2.39
N ILE A 68 17.30 -0.42 1.68
CA ILE A 68 18.07 -0.68 0.46
C ILE A 68 17.22 -0.28 -0.72
N LEU A 69 17.73 0.64 -1.55
CA LEU A 69 17.08 1.01 -2.80
C LEU A 69 17.03 -0.20 -3.74
N PRO A 70 15.91 -0.43 -4.45
CA PRO A 70 15.85 -1.48 -5.46
C PRO A 70 16.96 -1.30 -6.49
N ALA A 71 17.69 -2.38 -6.78
CA ALA A 71 18.87 -2.43 -7.66
C ALA A 71 20.17 -1.79 -7.14
N SER A 72 20.23 -1.32 -5.89
CA SER A 72 21.50 -0.88 -5.30
C SER A 72 22.43 -2.09 -5.05
N LYS A 73 23.71 -1.93 -5.41
CA LYS A 73 24.77 -2.94 -5.18
C LYS A 73 25.44 -2.79 -3.81
N SER A 74 25.10 -1.74 -3.07
CA SER A 74 25.68 -1.44 -1.77
C SER A 74 24.68 -0.69 -0.88
N CYS A 75 24.81 -0.86 0.43
CA CYS A 75 24.03 -0.10 1.40
C CYS A 75 24.43 1.38 1.38
N PRO A 76 23.47 2.32 1.30
CA PRO A 76 23.78 3.75 1.40
C PRO A 76 24.23 4.17 2.80
N GLY A 77 23.84 3.44 3.86
CA GLY A 77 24.17 3.79 5.24
C GLY A 77 25.55 3.32 5.70
N CYS A 78 25.88 2.04 5.48
CA CYS A 78 27.14 1.45 5.97
C CYS A 78 28.15 1.09 4.87
N GLY A 79 27.79 1.22 3.60
CA GLY A 79 28.66 0.87 2.48
C GLY A 79 28.81 -0.64 2.21
N THR A 80 28.15 -1.52 2.96
CA THR A 80 28.19 -2.97 2.72
C THR A 80 27.78 -3.30 1.28
N SER A 81 28.66 -3.96 0.54
CA SER A 81 28.41 -4.40 -0.84
C SER A 81 27.58 -5.70 -0.86
N TYR A 82 26.53 -5.73 -1.67
CA TYR A 82 25.68 -6.90 -1.91
C TYR A 82 26.05 -7.52 -3.26
N PRO A 83 26.87 -8.58 -3.28
CA PRO A 83 27.38 -9.12 -4.53
C PRO A 83 26.30 -9.73 -5.44
N ASN A 84 25.08 -10.02 -4.93
CA ASN A 84 24.03 -10.68 -5.70
C ASN A 84 22.61 -10.36 -5.19
N PHE A 85 22.08 -9.16 -5.46
CA PHE A 85 20.65 -8.87 -5.29
C PHE A 85 19.83 -9.36 -6.51
N THR A 86 19.99 -10.63 -6.90
CA THR A 86 19.01 -11.28 -7.77
C THR A 86 17.90 -11.84 -6.89
N ARG A 87 16.71 -11.24 -7.03
CA ARG A 87 15.40 -11.49 -6.37
C ARG A 87 15.02 -12.95 -6.04
N LYS A 88 15.73 -13.96 -6.56
CA LYS A 88 15.48 -15.40 -6.37
C LYS A 88 16.00 -15.99 -5.05
N LYS A 89 16.97 -15.36 -4.36
CA LYS A 89 17.52 -15.95 -3.11
C LYS A 89 16.65 -15.69 -1.87
N TYR A 90 15.91 -14.58 -1.82
CA TYR A 90 15.09 -14.21 -0.65
C TYR A 90 13.95 -15.22 -0.37
N LEU A 91 13.24 -15.65 -1.42
CA LEU A 91 12.18 -16.66 -1.29
C LEU A 91 12.69 -18.00 -0.75
N ARG A 92 13.92 -18.41 -1.11
CA ARG A 92 14.48 -19.69 -0.64
C ARG A 92 14.83 -19.66 0.85
N PHE A 93 15.31 -18.53 1.36
CA PHE A 93 15.67 -18.42 2.78
C PHE A 93 14.44 -18.37 3.69
N GLU A 94 13.37 -17.67 3.28
CA GLU A 94 12.12 -17.61 4.06
C GLU A 94 11.46 -18.99 4.17
N ILE A 95 11.41 -19.74 3.06
CA ILE A 95 10.87 -21.12 3.03
C ILE A 95 11.73 -22.05 3.89
N LEU A 96 13.05 -21.93 3.86
CA LEU A 96 13.93 -22.77 4.69
C LEU A 96 13.72 -22.52 6.19
N LYS A 97 13.51 -21.26 6.57
CA LYS A 97 13.27 -20.86 7.96
C LYS A 97 11.91 -21.34 8.47
N SER A 98 10.84 -21.21 7.66
CA SER A 98 9.51 -21.70 8.04
C SER A 98 9.47 -23.22 8.14
N VAL A 99 10.09 -23.94 7.20
CA VAL A 99 10.22 -25.41 7.25
C VAL A 99 10.98 -25.86 8.49
N SER A 100 12.07 -25.18 8.86
CA SER A 100 12.84 -25.49 10.07
C SER A 100 12.03 -25.31 11.35
N ILE A 101 11.21 -24.26 11.46
CA ILE A 101 10.36 -24.01 12.64
C ILE A 101 9.27 -25.08 12.77
N VAL A 102 8.62 -25.45 11.66
CA VAL A 102 7.58 -26.48 11.66
C VAL A 102 8.15 -27.84 12.03
N LEU A 103 9.32 -28.22 11.48
CA LEU A 103 10.02 -29.44 11.85
C LEU A 103 10.37 -29.48 13.34
N PHE A 104 10.86 -28.37 13.88
CA PHE A 104 11.21 -28.28 15.29
C PHE A 104 9.98 -28.41 16.20
N ALA A 105 8.87 -27.76 15.84
CA ALA A 105 7.61 -27.90 16.56
C ALA A 105 7.10 -29.35 16.56
N LEU A 106 7.14 -30.02 15.40
CA LEU A 106 6.74 -31.42 15.28
C LEU A 106 7.60 -32.36 16.13
N LEU A 107 8.92 -32.13 16.19
CA LEU A 107 9.82 -32.89 17.06
C LEU A 107 9.50 -32.70 18.54
N LEU A 108 9.19 -31.47 18.97
CA LEU A 108 8.77 -31.21 20.35
C LEU A 108 7.45 -31.90 20.70
N PHE A 109 6.47 -31.88 19.79
CA PHE A 109 5.21 -32.60 19.99
C PHE A 109 5.42 -34.11 20.09
N ALA A 110 6.25 -34.69 19.22
CA ALA A 110 6.59 -36.10 19.27
C ALA A 110 7.31 -36.49 20.58
N ALA A 111 8.28 -35.67 21.02
CA ALA A 111 8.98 -35.88 22.28
C ALA A 111 8.04 -35.79 23.49
N ALA A 112 7.10 -34.83 23.49
CA ALA A 112 6.11 -34.69 24.56
C ALA A 112 5.13 -35.87 24.60
N ALA A 113 4.73 -36.41 23.44
CA ALA A 113 3.89 -37.60 23.37
C ALA A 113 4.61 -38.84 23.94
N LEU A 114 5.89 -39.03 23.60
CA LEU A 114 6.69 -40.14 24.15
C LEU A 114 6.90 -40.03 25.67
N LEU A 115 7.08 -38.82 26.20
CA LEU A 115 7.17 -38.60 27.65
C LEU A 115 5.86 -38.90 28.38
N LYS A 116 4.71 -38.67 27.73
CA LYS A 116 3.38 -39.00 28.28
C LYS A 116 3.10 -40.50 28.36
N GLU A 117 3.72 -41.30 27.50
CA GLU A 117 3.60 -42.77 27.51
C GLU A 117 4.59 -43.43 28.49
N LEU A 118 5.54 -42.66 29.04
CA LEU A 118 6.56 -43.13 29.99
C LEU A 118 6.23 -42.82 31.46
N ILE A 119 5.22 -41.99 31.71
CA ILE A 119 4.69 -41.61 33.04
C ILE A 119 3.35 -42.32 33.25
#